data_AF-A0A1M5VDZ4-F1
#
_entry.id   AF-A0A1M5VDZ4-F1
#
_cell.length_a   1.000
_cell.length_b   1.000
_cell.length_c   1.000
_cell.angle_alpha   90.00
_cell.angle_beta   90.00
_cell.angle_gamma   90.00
#
_symmetry.space_group_name_H-M   'P 1'
#
loop_
_entity.id
_entity.type
_entity.pdbx_description
1 polymer ?
#
loop_
_entity_poly.entity_id
_entity_poly.type
_entity_poly.pdbx_seq_one_letter_code
_entity_poly.pdbx_strand_id
1 'polypeptide(L)'
;MLEKYEFKKYADSLNIFPTSDKTRKGNLGEVVLSEYLSATSNIDILIYRLRYNPNVDQSMKGDDVLLVDNNRVLVGESKFRSKADKKVVDDISNKFGVEIMLPTSLSFIADRLYDEHNYELAEKVSEVEACIPYGSIDIKNIGLIVSDSSAHRAVERHMSSKNKNFLIITMNIDDPIGFLNSTFNLAKKGLEGELSYVY
;
A
#
# COMPACT_ATOMS: atom_id res chain seq x y z
N MET A 1 9.05 32.20 13.63
CA MET A 1 9.13 30.99 14.50
C MET A 1 10.25 30.05 14.07
N LEU A 2 10.45 29.82 12.76
CA LEU A 2 11.52 28.99 12.18
C LEU A 2 12.97 29.47 12.46
N GLU A 3 13.20 30.77 12.60
CA GLU A 3 14.56 31.33 12.84
C GLU A 3 15.01 31.30 14.31
N LYS A 4 14.07 31.18 15.27
CA LYS A 4 14.37 31.38 16.69
C LYS A 4 15.15 30.22 17.34
N TYR A 5 15.14 29.04 16.74
CA TYR A 5 15.70 27.81 17.34
C TYR A 5 16.54 26.97 16.36
N GLU A 6 17.07 27.54 15.28
CA GLU A 6 17.75 26.77 14.21
C GLU A 6 16.90 25.59 13.69
N PHE A 7 15.57 25.79 13.60
CA PHE A 7 14.60 24.75 13.26
C PHE A 7 14.88 24.08 11.91
N LYS A 8 15.57 24.79 11.01
CA LYS A 8 16.06 24.25 9.74
C LYS A 8 16.98 23.04 9.95
N LYS A 9 17.96 23.13 10.86
CA LYS A 9 18.88 22.01 11.13
C LYS A 9 18.18 20.82 11.77
N TYR A 10 17.18 21.08 12.61
CA TYR A 10 16.32 20.03 13.16
C TYR A 10 15.45 19.39 12.07
N ALA A 11 14.80 20.17 11.23
CA ALA A 11 14.00 19.69 10.10
C ALA A 11 14.85 18.89 9.10
N ASP A 12 16.05 19.37 8.77
CA ASP A 12 17.02 18.68 7.91
C ASP A 12 17.54 17.37 8.55
N SER A 13 17.50 17.26 9.88
CA SER A 13 17.87 16.04 10.62
C SER A 13 16.73 15.01 10.72
N LEU A 14 15.49 15.41 10.43
CA LEU A 14 14.36 14.49 10.40
C LEU A 14 14.48 13.63 9.13
N ASN A 15 14.92 12.38 9.31
CA ASN A 15 14.83 11.39 8.24
C ASN A 15 13.35 11.11 7.95
N ILE A 16 12.85 11.63 6.84
CA ILE A 16 11.47 11.41 6.39
C ILE A 16 11.33 10.18 5.48
N PHE A 17 12.44 9.57 5.06
CA PHE A 17 12.46 8.32 4.31
C PHE A 17 12.95 7.16 5.17
N PRO A 18 12.38 5.95 5.02
CA PRO A 18 12.91 4.76 5.66
C PRO A 18 14.37 4.52 5.27
N THR A 19 15.18 4.18 6.26
CA THR A 19 16.55 3.71 6.09
C THR A 19 16.62 2.19 6.07
N SER A 20 15.69 1.52 6.76
CA SER A 20 15.61 0.07 6.83
C SER A 20 15.20 -0.53 5.48
N ASP A 21 15.97 -1.51 5.01
CA ASP A 21 15.71 -2.23 3.76
C ASP A 21 14.32 -2.89 3.76
N LYS A 22 13.91 -3.45 4.90
CA LYS A 22 12.58 -4.06 5.08
C LYS A 22 11.46 -3.04 4.86
N THR A 23 11.57 -1.87 5.45
CA THR A 23 10.52 -0.83 5.37
C THR A 23 10.50 -0.19 3.99
N ARG A 24 11.67 0.06 3.39
CA ARG A 24 11.76 0.52 1.98
C ARG A 24 11.04 -0.42 1.02
N LYS A 25 11.26 -1.72 1.16
CA LYS A 25 10.62 -2.78 0.37
C LYS A 25 9.11 -2.83 0.57
N GLY A 26 8.64 -2.73 1.81
CA GLY A 26 7.22 -2.67 2.14
C GLY A 26 6.55 -1.44 1.53
N ASN A 27 7.10 -0.24 1.76
CA ASN A 27 6.55 1.02 1.28
C ASN A 27 6.48 1.06 -0.26
N LEU A 28 7.50 0.53 -0.95
CA LEU A 28 7.46 0.41 -2.41
C LEU A 28 6.27 -0.44 -2.87
N GLY A 29 6.08 -1.61 -2.24
CA GLY A 29 4.96 -2.51 -2.56
C GLY A 29 3.60 -1.86 -2.32
N GLU A 30 3.43 -1.17 -1.20
CA GLU A 30 2.20 -0.45 -0.85
C GLU A 30 1.88 0.63 -1.86
N VAL A 31 2.85 1.50 -2.20
CA VAL A 31 2.63 2.57 -3.18
C VAL A 31 2.29 1.98 -4.55
N VAL A 32 3.08 1.01 -5.05
CA VAL A 32 2.83 0.42 -6.37
C VAL A 32 1.45 -0.25 -6.44
N LEU A 33 1.04 -0.98 -5.42
CA LEU A 33 -0.26 -1.66 -5.41
C LEU A 33 -1.40 -0.64 -5.32
N SER A 34 -1.30 0.37 -4.45
CA SER A 34 -2.32 1.43 -4.34
C SER A 34 -2.54 2.14 -5.67
N GLU A 35 -1.47 2.59 -6.31
CA GLU A 35 -1.53 3.31 -7.60
C GLU A 35 -2.09 2.42 -8.70
N TYR A 36 -1.63 1.16 -8.79
CA TYR A 36 -2.13 0.21 -9.78
C TYR A 36 -3.62 -0.06 -9.61
N LEU A 37 -4.07 -0.33 -8.37
CA LEU A 37 -5.49 -0.58 -8.10
C LEU A 37 -6.32 0.65 -8.42
N SER A 38 -5.86 1.84 -8.06
CA SER A 38 -6.60 3.07 -8.34
C SER A 38 -6.78 3.28 -9.85
N ALA A 39 -5.70 3.17 -10.61
CA ALA A 39 -5.70 3.33 -12.05
C ALA A 39 -6.52 2.26 -12.81
N THR A 40 -6.69 1.05 -12.24
CA THR A 40 -7.36 -0.06 -12.93
C THR A 40 -8.78 -0.33 -12.45
N SER A 41 -9.16 0.13 -11.27
CA SER A 41 -10.49 -0.10 -10.69
C SER A 41 -11.43 1.12 -10.76
N ASN A 42 -10.91 2.29 -11.11
CA ASN A 42 -11.59 3.59 -11.00
C ASN A 42 -12.07 3.87 -9.56
N ILE A 43 -11.28 3.46 -8.57
CA ILE A 43 -11.49 3.81 -7.15
C ILE A 43 -10.31 4.68 -6.73
N ASP A 44 -10.59 5.87 -6.21
CA ASP A 44 -9.53 6.79 -5.79
C ASP A 44 -8.84 6.31 -4.51
N ILE A 45 -7.55 6.64 -4.39
CA ILE A 45 -6.84 6.51 -3.12
C ILE A 45 -7.30 7.66 -2.22
N LEU A 46 -8.14 7.35 -1.24
CA LEU A 46 -8.69 8.37 -0.35
C LEU A 46 -7.61 8.92 0.59
N ILE A 47 -6.77 8.04 1.14
CA ILE A 47 -5.73 8.38 2.12
C ILE A 47 -4.46 7.57 1.84
N TYR A 48 -3.33 8.27 1.64
CA TYR A 48 -2.02 7.64 1.62
C TYR A 48 -1.55 7.37 3.04
N ARG A 49 -1.77 6.15 3.52
CA ARG A 49 -1.54 5.74 4.91
C ARG A 49 -0.11 5.98 5.39
N LEU A 50 0.90 5.74 4.54
CA LEU A 50 2.31 6.03 4.84
C LEU A 50 2.58 7.47 5.32
N ARG A 51 1.73 8.46 4.94
CA ARG A 51 1.87 9.86 5.40
C ARG A 51 1.58 10.05 6.88
N TYR A 52 0.88 9.11 7.50
CA TYR A 52 0.45 9.17 8.92
C TYR A 52 1.26 8.23 9.81
N ASN A 53 2.33 7.63 9.29
CA ASN A 53 3.21 6.79 10.08
C ASN A 53 4.20 7.66 10.88
N PRO A 54 4.11 7.70 12.23
CA PRO A 54 4.99 8.55 13.04
C PRO A 54 6.45 8.07 13.04
N ASN A 55 6.70 6.82 12.65
CA ASN A 55 8.05 6.26 12.56
C ASN A 55 8.30 5.70 11.15
N VAL A 56 9.09 6.43 10.37
CA VAL A 56 9.38 6.09 8.98
C VAL A 56 10.05 4.73 8.80
N ASP A 57 10.71 4.19 9.83
CA ASP A 57 11.41 2.90 9.79
C ASP A 57 10.54 1.72 10.28
N GLN A 58 9.29 1.96 10.67
CA GLN A 58 8.34 0.90 11.04
C GLN A 58 7.23 0.77 9.99
N SER A 59 6.63 -0.42 9.88
CA SER A 59 5.42 -0.60 9.07
C SER A 59 4.22 -0.01 9.80
N MET A 60 3.34 0.65 9.07
CA MET A 60 2.06 1.08 9.62
C MET A 60 1.17 -0.14 9.91
N LYS A 61 0.47 -0.12 11.04
CA LYS A 61 -0.48 -1.20 11.39
C LYS A 61 -1.75 -1.10 10.55
N GLY A 62 -2.34 -2.25 10.25
CA GLY A 62 -3.58 -2.38 9.48
C GLY A 62 -3.33 -3.10 8.16
N ASP A 63 -4.18 -2.83 7.18
CA ASP A 63 -4.06 -3.35 5.81
C ASP A 63 -2.82 -2.76 5.13
N ASP A 64 -2.20 -3.41 4.14
CA ASP A 64 -1.12 -2.73 3.41
C ASP A 64 -1.75 -1.67 2.49
N VAL A 65 -2.75 -2.07 1.71
CA VAL A 65 -3.49 -1.21 0.78
C VAL A 65 -4.99 -1.35 1.04
N LEU A 66 -5.70 -0.24 0.99
CA LEU A 66 -7.15 -0.20 1.16
C LEU A 66 -7.74 0.89 0.25
N LEU A 67 -8.55 0.47 -0.72
CA LEU A 67 -9.36 1.35 -1.55
C LEU A 67 -10.83 1.05 -1.29
N VAL A 68 -11.65 2.08 -1.26
CA VAL A 68 -13.08 1.96 -0.93
C VAL A 68 -13.90 2.95 -1.75
N ASP A 69 -15.02 2.48 -2.28
CA ASP A 69 -16.11 3.31 -2.79
C ASP A 69 -17.45 2.83 -2.19
N ASN A 70 -18.56 3.35 -2.69
CA ASN A 70 -19.92 3.12 -2.16
C ASN A 70 -20.30 1.63 -1.97
N ASN A 71 -19.77 0.70 -2.78
CA ASN A 71 -20.15 -0.70 -2.71
C ASN A 71 -19.01 -1.70 -2.90
N ARG A 72 -17.77 -1.22 -3.06
CA ARG A 72 -16.58 -2.06 -3.27
C ARG A 72 -15.49 -1.71 -2.28
N VAL A 73 -14.80 -2.73 -1.80
CA VAL A 73 -13.58 -2.60 -1.01
C VAL A 73 -12.48 -3.47 -1.60
N LEU A 74 -11.32 -2.88 -1.86
CA LEU A 74 -10.13 -3.60 -2.29
C LEU A 74 -9.13 -3.63 -1.13
N VAL A 75 -8.86 -4.82 -0.62
CA VAL A 75 -7.88 -5.05 0.46
C VAL A 75 -6.63 -5.67 -0.14
N GLY A 76 -5.51 -4.95 -0.06
CA GLY A 76 -4.24 -5.36 -0.65
C GLY A 76 -3.22 -5.84 0.37
N GLU A 77 -2.36 -6.77 -0.08
CA GLU A 77 -1.13 -7.19 0.58
C GLU A 77 0.00 -7.11 -0.45
N SER A 78 1.13 -6.50 -0.08
CA SER A 78 2.27 -6.39 -0.98
C SER A 78 3.51 -7.09 -0.43
N LYS A 79 4.21 -7.83 -1.28
CA LYS A 79 5.46 -8.50 -0.94
C LYS A 79 6.53 -8.23 -1.99
N PHE A 80 7.60 -7.60 -1.56
CA PHE A 80 8.81 -7.48 -2.37
C PHE A 80 9.76 -8.66 -2.11
N ARG A 81 10.34 -9.22 -3.17
CA ARG A 81 11.44 -10.21 -3.11
C ARG A 81 12.44 -9.92 -4.22
N SER A 82 13.74 -10.06 -3.98
CA SER A 82 14.72 -10.08 -5.08
C SER A 82 14.51 -11.29 -5.98
N LYS A 83 14.13 -12.42 -5.39
CA LYS A 83 13.73 -13.65 -6.07
C LYS A 83 12.56 -14.28 -5.32
N ALA A 84 11.46 -14.51 -6.01
CA ALA A 84 10.26 -15.12 -5.46
C ALA A 84 10.39 -16.64 -5.39
N ASP A 85 9.76 -17.22 -4.38
CA ASP A 85 9.70 -18.65 -4.11
C ASP A 85 8.29 -19.04 -3.66
N LYS A 86 8.09 -20.31 -3.30
CA LYS A 86 6.81 -20.79 -2.77
C LYS A 86 6.37 -20.01 -1.52
N LYS A 87 7.32 -19.60 -0.68
CA LYS A 87 7.02 -18.96 0.61
C LYS A 87 6.29 -17.63 0.42
N VAL A 88 6.68 -16.80 -0.54
CA VAL A 88 5.97 -15.52 -0.76
C VAL A 88 4.53 -15.74 -1.26
N VAL A 89 4.29 -16.79 -2.04
CA VAL A 89 2.94 -17.15 -2.51
C VAL A 89 2.10 -17.71 -1.36
N ASP A 90 2.68 -18.59 -0.54
CA ASP A 90 2.05 -19.13 0.66
C ASP A 90 1.71 -18.01 1.66
N ASP A 91 2.62 -17.04 1.89
CA ASP A 91 2.39 -15.91 2.80
C ASP A 91 1.11 -15.13 2.43
N ILE A 92 0.93 -14.81 1.14
CA ILE A 92 -0.26 -14.09 0.65
C ILE A 92 -1.49 -15.02 0.63
N SER A 93 -1.34 -16.26 0.17
CA SER A 93 -2.46 -17.22 0.06
C SER A 93 -2.99 -17.65 1.43
N ASN A 94 -2.14 -17.70 2.45
CA ASN A 94 -2.59 -17.95 3.82
C ASN A 94 -3.42 -16.78 4.37
N LYS A 95 -3.16 -15.55 3.92
CA LYS A 95 -3.91 -14.36 4.33
C LYS A 95 -5.25 -14.25 3.60
N PHE A 96 -5.29 -14.52 2.29
CA PHE A 96 -6.45 -14.22 1.43
C PHE A 96 -7.09 -15.43 0.74
N GLY A 97 -6.45 -16.59 0.78
CA GLY A 97 -6.78 -17.72 -0.09
C GLY A 97 -7.92 -18.62 0.42
N VAL A 98 -8.32 -18.52 1.68
CA VAL A 98 -9.34 -19.39 2.28
C VAL A 98 -10.70 -18.70 2.32
N GLU A 99 -10.78 -17.57 3.04
CA GLU A 99 -11.98 -16.77 3.21
C GLU A 99 -11.70 -15.32 2.81
N ILE A 100 -12.77 -14.55 2.61
CA ILE A 100 -12.65 -13.10 2.35
C ILE A 100 -12.06 -12.46 3.61
N MET A 101 -10.92 -11.80 3.46
CA MET A 101 -10.38 -10.98 4.53
C MET A 101 -11.07 -9.62 4.54
N LEU A 102 -11.67 -9.28 5.68
CA LEU A 102 -12.32 -7.99 5.89
C LEU A 102 -11.26 -6.90 6.11
N PRO A 103 -11.52 -5.67 5.65
CA PRO A 103 -10.64 -4.53 5.91
C PRO A 103 -10.58 -4.21 7.40
N THR A 104 -9.41 -3.79 7.87
CA THR A 104 -9.18 -3.41 9.28
C THR A 104 -8.89 -1.92 9.46
N SER A 105 -8.78 -1.17 8.37
CA SER A 105 -8.35 0.23 8.37
C SER A 105 -9.42 1.20 7.85
N LEU A 106 -10.69 0.79 7.69
CA LEU A 106 -11.76 1.68 7.21
C LEU A 106 -12.03 2.81 8.20
N SER A 107 -12.18 2.51 9.50
CA SER A 107 -12.36 3.57 10.51
C SER A 107 -11.18 4.55 10.52
N PHE A 108 -9.95 4.07 10.31
CA PHE A 108 -8.79 4.94 10.18
C PHE A 108 -8.92 5.91 9.00
N ILE A 109 -9.39 5.43 7.83
CA ILE A 109 -9.61 6.29 6.66
C ILE A 109 -10.71 7.33 6.98
N ALA A 110 -11.82 6.90 7.56
CA ALA A 110 -12.92 7.80 7.94
C ALA A 110 -12.43 8.90 8.91
N ASP A 111 -11.69 8.52 9.97
CA ASP A 111 -11.13 9.47 10.94
C ASP A 111 -10.23 10.51 10.26
N ARG A 112 -9.38 10.10 9.31
CA ARG A 112 -8.53 11.03 8.56
C ARG A 112 -9.32 11.98 7.67
N LEU A 113 -10.39 11.49 7.04
CA LEU A 113 -11.28 12.34 6.26
C LEU A 113 -12.05 13.34 7.14
N TYR A 114 -12.45 12.95 8.36
CA TYR A 114 -13.00 13.86 9.36
C TYR A 114 -12.00 14.96 9.75
N ASP A 115 -10.75 14.58 10.02
CA ASP A 115 -9.66 15.52 10.35
C ASP A 115 -9.37 16.50 9.20
N GLU A 116 -9.56 16.08 7.94
CA GLU A 116 -9.42 16.89 6.73
C GLU A 116 -10.69 17.67 6.35
N HIS A 117 -11.73 17.64 7.20
CA HIS A 117 -13.03 18.26 6.98
C HIS A 117 -13.80 17.74 5.74
N ASN A 118 -13.44 16.56 5.21
CA ASN A 118 -14.13 15.89 4.12
C ASN A 118 -15.25 14.98 4.66
N TYR A 119 -16.23 15.60 5.31
CA TYR A 119 -17.28 14.91 6.06
C TYR A 119 -18.15 14.01 5.20
N GLU A 120 -18.49 14.44 3.98
CA GLU A 120 -19.33 13.63 3.09
C GLU A 120 -18.66 12.30 2.72
N LEU A 121 -17.36 12.33 2.42
CA LEU A 121 -16.62 11.12 2.10
C LEU A 121 -16.36 10.28 3.36
N ALA A 122 -16.12 10.91 4.50
CA ALA A 122 -15.95 10.22 5.77
C ALA A 122 -17.20 9.39 6.14
N GLU A 123 -18.39 9.99 6.04
CA GLU A 123 -19.67 9.31 6.28
C GLU A 123 -19.87 8.14 5.31
N LYS A 124 -19.57 8.31 4.01
CA LYS A 124 -19.66 7.21 3.03
C LYS A 124 -18.76 6.03 3.40
N VAL A 125 -17.53 6.29 3.85
CA VAL A 125 -16.62 5.22 4.29
C VAL A 125 -17.17 4.51 5.53
N SER A 126 -17.72 5.26 6.49
CA SER A 126 -18.37 4.70 7.68
C SER A 126 -19.62 3.88 7.35
N GLU A 127 -20.43 4.32 6.40
CA GLU A 127 -21.60 3.58 5.91
C GLU A 127 -21.19 2.25 5.25
N VAL A 128 -20.13 2.25 4.45
CA VAL A 128 -19.57 1.03 3.85
C VAL A 128 -19.10 0.07 4.94
N GLU A 129 -18.36 0.56 5.94
CA GLU A 129 -17.90 -0.26 7.08
C GLU A 129 -19.08 -0.88 7.83
N ALA A 130 -20.14 -0.11 8.10
CA ALA A 130 -21.36 -0.59 8.74
C ALA A 130 -22.12 -1.63 7.89
N CYS A 131 -21.99 -1.57 6.56
CA CYS A 131 -22.65 -2.49 5.64
C CYS A 131 -21.94 -3.84 5.47
N ILE A 132 -20.64 -3.94 5.81
CA ILE A 132 -19.85 -5.17 5.64
C ILE A 132 -20.48 -6.41 6.28
N PRO A 133 -20.97 -6.39 7.54
CA PRO A 133 -21.55 -7.57 8.18
C PRO A 133 -22.80 -8.12 7.49
N TYR A 134 -23.49 -7.29 6.69
CA TYR A 134 -24.71 -7.67 5.98
C TYR A 134 -24.43 -8.28 4.59
N GLY A 135 -23.16 -8.31 4.15
CA GLY A 135 -22.75 -8.93 2.88
C GLY A 135 -23.14 -8.15 1.63
N SER A 136 -23.49 -6.86 1.75
CA SER A 136 -23.84 -5.99 0.62
C SER A 136 -22.64 -5.33 -0.07
N ILE A 137 -21.44 -5.46 0.50
CA ILE A 137 -20.20 -4.88 -0.01
C ILE A 137 -19.41 -5.93 -0.81
N ASP A 138 -19.02 -5.60 -2.05
CA ASP A 138 -18.14 -6.43 -2.86
C ASP A 138 -16.68 -6.24 -2.42
N ILE A 139 -16.17 -7.21 -1.67
CA ILE A 139 -14.79 -7.18 -1.15
C ILE A 139 -13.89 -8.05 -2.03
N LYS A 140 -12.82 -7.45 -2.56
CA LYS A 140 -11.75 -8.16 -3.26
C LYS A 140 -10.47 -8.15 -2.44
N ASN A 141 -9.81 -9.30 -2.35
CA ASN A 141 -8.49 -9.42 -1.75
C ASN A 141 -7.44 -9.52 -2.85
N ILE A 142 -6.41 -8.67 -2.81
CA ILE A 142 -5.39 -8.61 -3.87
C ILE A 142 -3.99 -8.76 -3.28
N GLY A 143 -3.25 -9.75 -3.75
CA GLY A 143 -1.82 -9.85 -3.50
C GLY A 143 -1.01 -9.16 -4.59
N LEU A 144 0.05 -8.44 -4.23
CA LEU A 144 1.10 -8.02 -5.15
C LEU A 144 2.42 -8.69 -4.79
N ILE A 145 3.09 -9.28 -5.78
CA ILE A 145 4.47 -9.71 -5.68
C ILE A 145 5.33 -8.86 -6.61
N VAL A 146 6.21 -8.05 -6.04
CA VAL A 146 7.25 -7.33 -6.79
C VAL A 146 8.53 -8.15 -6.72
N SER A 147 8.95 -8.71 -7.85
CA SER A 147 10.16 -9.55 -7.91
C SER A 147 10.74 -9.65 -9.31
N ASP A 148 11.73 -10.52 -9.52
CA ASP A 148 12.19 -10.89 -10.84
C ASP A 148 11.18 -11.81 -11.56
N SER A 149 11.58 -12.31 -12.73
CA SER A 149 10.77 -13.26 -13.51
C SER A 149 10.41 -14.56 -12.76
N SER A 150 10.93 -14.84 -11.56
CA SER A 150 10.50 -15.99 -10.77
C SER A 150 9.12 -15.82 -10.14
N ALA A 151 8.60 -14.60 -9.99
CA ALA A 151 7.29 -14.37 -9.36
C ALA A 151 6.14 -15.04 -10.09
N HIS A 152 5.96 -14.78 -11.39
CA HIS A 152 4.85 -15.42 -12.14
C HIS A 152 4.94 -16.95 -12.09
N ARG A 153 6.16 -17.52 -12.23
CA ARG A 153 6.38 -18.96 -12.14
C ARG A 153 6.03 -19.52 -10.76
N ALA A 154 6.32 -18.78 -9.69
CA ALA A 154 5.96 -19.19 -8.34
C ALA A 154 4.45 -19.18 -8.15
N VAL A 155 3.75 -18.12 -8.60
CA VAL A 155 2.30 -18.01 -8.52
C VAL A 155 1.62 -19.12 -9.30
N GLU A 156 1.98 -19.34 -10.56
CA GLU A 156 1.39 -20.39 -11.40
C GLU A 156 1.52 -21.79 -10.81
N ARG A 157 2.63 -22.07 -10.11
CA ARG A 157 2.92 -23.40 -9.54
C ARG A 157 2.30 -23.63 -8.17
N HIS A 158 2.12 -22.57 -7.39
CA HIS A 158 1.86 -22.70 -5.95
C HIS A 158 0.58 -22.03 -5.48
N MET A 159 0.03 -21.07 -6.24
CA MET A 159 -1.21 -20.42 -5.85
C MET A 159 -2.37 -21.41 -5.94
N SER A 160 -3.11 -21.52 -4.85
CA SER A 160 -4.36 -22.25 -4.77
C SER A 160 -5.29 -21.49 -3.84
N SER A 161 -6.56 -21.36 -4.21
CA SER A 161 -7.52 -20.60 -3.42
C SER A 161 -8.93 -21.15 -3.53
N LYS A 162 -9.66 -21.07 -2.41
CA LYS A 162 -11.11 -21.25 -2.34
C LYS A 162 -11.86 -19.91 -2.39
N ASN A 163 -11.17 -18.80 -2.12
CA ASN A 163 -11.71 -17.46 -2.17
C ASN A 163 -11.79 -16.99 -3.64
N LYS A 164 -13.00 -16.94 -4.20
CA LYS A 164 -13.25 -16.48 -5.57
C LYS A 164 -12.96 -14.99 -5.79
N ASN A 165 -12.81 -14.23 -4.70
CA ASN A 165 -12.52 -12.80 -4.72
C ASN A 165 -11.02 -12.51 -4.44
N PHE A 166 -10.17 -13.53 -4.51
CA PHE A 166 -8.73 -13.39 -4.32
C PHE A 166 -7.98 -13.55 -5.65
N LEU A 167 -7.03 -12.63 -5.90
CA LEU A 167 -6.08 -12.73 -7.00
C LEU A 167 -4.67 -12.30 -6.55
N ILE A 168 -3.65 -12.78 -7.26
CA ILE A 168 -2.26 -12.31 -7.10
C ILE A 168 -1.80 -11.68 -8.41
N ILE A 169 -1.26 -10.47 -8.31
CA ILE A 169 -0.59 -9.73 -9.38
C ILE A 169 0.91 -9.90 -9.19
N THR A 170 1.64 -10.11 -10.28
CA THR A 170 3.11 -10.13 -10.27
C THR A 170 3.66 -8.98 -11.09
N MET A 171 4.49 -8.14 -10.48
CA MET A 171 5.32 -7.15 -11.18
C MET A 171 6.73 -7.73 -11.31
N ASN A 172 7.07 -8.14 -12.53
CA ASN A 172 8.37 -8.73 -12.84
C ASN A 172 9.36 -7.64 -13.27
N ILE A 173 10.48 -7.52 -12.57
CA ILE A 173 11.52 -6.50 -12.76
C ILE A 173 12.88 -7.21 -12.86
N ASP A 174 13.66 -6.92 -13.90
CA ASP A 174 14.94 -7.61 -14.13
C ASP A 174 15.95 -7.44 -12.99
N ASP A 175 16.05 -6.22 -12.44
CA ASP A 175 16.83 -5.93 -11.24
C ASP A 175 15.93 -5.28 -10.17
N PRO A 176 15.27 -6.07 -9.30
CA PRO A 176 14.39 -5.54 -8.27
C PRO A 176 15.12 -4.62 -7.29
N ILE A 177 16.39 -4.92 -6.96
CA ILE A 177 17.16 -4.14 -5.98
C ILE A 177 17.61 -2.81 -6.58
N GLY A 178 18.07 -2.81 -7.83
CA GLY A 178 18.36 -1.60 -8.59
C GLY A 178 17.13 -0.71 -8.75
N PHE A 179 15.96 -1.30 -9.05
CA PHE A 179 14.69 -0.58 -9.10
C PHE A 179 14.35 0.07 -7.76
N LEU A 180 14.39 -0.69 -6.66
CA LEU A 180 14.16 -0.17 -5.30
C LEU A 180 15.09 1.02 -4.99
N ASN A 181 16.38 0.89 -5.28
CA ASN A 181 17.34 1.97 -5.01
C ASN A 181 17.08 3.20 -5.87
N SER A 182 16.78 3.01 -7.16
CA SER A 182 16.50 4.09 -8.09
C SER A 182 15.24 4.85 -7.71
N THR A 183 14.17 4.16 -7.31
CA THR A 183 12.92 4.79 -6.87
C THR A 183 13.11 5.66 -5.63
N PHE A 184 13.81 5.15 -4.61
CA PHE A 184 14.08 5.94 -3.40
C PHE A 184 15.02 7.11 -3.66
N ASN A 185 16.02 6.95 -4.53
CA ASN A 185 16.89 8.05 -4.92
C ASN A 185 16.10 9.14 -5.68
N LEU A 186 15.19 8.75 -6.57
CA LEU A 186 14.33 9.68 -7.28
C LEU A 186 13.41 10.43 -6.33
N ALA A 187 12.80 9.75 -5.35
CA ALA A 187 11.97 10.38 -4.33
C ALA A 187 12.75 11.40 -3.49
N LYS A 188 14.01 11.11 -3.13
CA LYS A 188 14.90 12.05 -2.40
C LYS A 188 15.20 13.29 -3.23
N LYS A 189 15.56 13.12 -4.51
CA LYS A 189 15.78 14.24 -5.44
C LYS A 189 14.54 15.12 -5.59
N GLY A 190 13.36 14.51 -5.60
CA GLY A 190 12.09 15.23 -5.61
C GLY A 190 11.91 16.14 -4.39
N LEU A 191 12.30 15.66 -3.20
CA LEU A 191 12.28 16.45 -1.97
C LEU A 191 13.26 17.62 -2.02
N GLU A 192 14.44 17.40 -2.60
CA GLU A 192 15.51 18.40 -2.74
C GLU A 192 15.16 19.47 -3.80
N GLY A 193 14.01 19.35 -4.47
CA GLY A 193 13.59 20.26 -5.54
C GLY A 193 14.36 20.05 -6.85
N GLU A 194 15.09 18.94 -6.98
CA GLU A 194 15.86 18.59 -8.19
C GLU A 194 14.97 18.01 -9.31
N LEU A 195 13.69 17.76 -9.03
CA LEU A 195 12.70 17.36 -10.03
C LEU A 195 11.78 18.53 -10.37
N SER A 196 11.89 19.03 -11.59
CA SER A 196 10.87 19.90 -12.19
C SER A 196 9.69 19.03 -12.64
N TYR A 197 8.66 18.91 -11.81
CA TYR A 197 7.41 18.29 -12.26
C TYR A 197 6.78 19.19 -13.34
N VAL A 198 6.75 18.72 -14.57
CA VAL A 198 5.87 19.25 -15.63
C VAL A 198 4.62 18.38 -15.58
N TYR A 199 3.54 18.89 -14.98
CA TYR A 199 2.21 18.32 -15.13
C TYR A 199 1.58 18.87 -16.41
#